data_AF-A0A2D4N932-F1
#
_entry.id   AF-A0A2D4N932-F1
#
_cell.length_a   1.000
_cell.length_b   1.000
_cell.length_c   1.000
_cell.angle_alpha   90.00
_cell.angle_beta   90.00
_cell.angle_gamma   90.00
#
_symmetry.space_group_name_H-M   'P 1'
#
loop_
_entity.id
_entity.type
_entity.pdbx_description
1 polymer ?
#
loop_
_entity_poly.entity_id
_entity_poly.type
_entity_poly.pdbx_seq_one_letter_code
_entity_poly.pdbx_strand_id
1 'polypeptide(L)'
;KILATIMSERLKRILSKIIHPDQNREMKTNTRIILDVLEFYEMHPNRAIALMFLDAQKAFDNLNWKFLINQLIGIKFGKKLLGFIKTIYKTLTSKIIINGETTDSIRITKG
;
A
#
# COMPACT_ATOMS: atom_id res chain seq x y z
N LYS A 1 11.90 -13.49 2.24
CA LYS A 1 10.48 -13.88 2.10
C LYS A 1 9.80 -14.20 3.43
N ILE A 2 10.32 -15.14 4.25
CA ILE A 2 9.70 -15.54 5.53
C ILE A 2 9.39 -14.36 6.47
N LEU A 3 10.37 -13.50 6.75
CA LEU A 3 10.16 -12.33 7.62
C LEU A 3 9.07 -11.40 7.08
N ALA A 4 9.08 -11.12 5.77
CA ALA A 4 8.07 -10.26 5.15
C ALA A 4 6.66 -10.86 5.26
N THR A 5 6.52 -12.17 5.09
CA THR A 5 5.24 -12.88 5.28
C THR A 5 4.74 -12.77 6.72
N ILE A 6 5.60 -13.04 7.71
CA ILE A 6 5.23 -12.91 9.13
C ILE A 6 4.81 -11.47 9.46
N MET A 7 5.55 -10.49 8.93
CA MET A 7 5.25 -9.08 9.13
C MET A 7 3.91 -8.70 8.50
N SER A 8 3.64 -9.15 7.27
CA SER A 8 2.38 -8.94 6.56
C SER A 8 1.18 -9.47 7.33
N GLU A 9 1.25 -10.71 7.83
CA GLU A 9 0.15 -11.32 8.60
C GLU A 9 -0.14 -10.56 9.89
N ARG A 10 0.89 -10.05 10.56
CA ARG A 10 0.72 -9.22 11.76
C ARG A 10 0.13 -7.86 11.44
N LEU A 11 0.57 -7.23 10.33
CA LEU A 11 0.04 -5.97 9.83
C LEU A 11 -1.45 -6.07 9.48
N LYS A 12 -1.85 -7.14 8.81
CA LYS A 12 -3.24 -7.37 8.38
C LYS A 12 -4.24 -7.27 9.53
N ARG A 13 -3.90 -7.82 10.70
CA ARG A 13 -4.75 -7.78 11.92
C ARG A 13 -4.94 -6.38 12.51
N ILE A 14 -3.96 -5.50 12.30
CA ILE A 14 -3.98 -4.12 12.78
C ILE A 14 -4.72 -3.25 11.75
N LEU A 15 -4.34 -3.39 10.48
CA LEU A 15 -4.93 -2.65 9.37
C LEU A 15 -6.44 -2.89 9.25
N SER A 16 -6.92 -4.11 9.50
CA SER A 16 -8.36 -4.40 9.49
C SER A 16 -9.19 -3.63 10.52
N LYS A 17 -8.55 -2.99 11.52
CA LYS A 17 -9.22 -2.15 12.52
C LYS A 17 -9.15 -0.65 12.20
N ILE A 18 -8.30 -0.26 11.26
CA ILE A 18 -7.97 1.15 10.97
C ILE A 18 -8.46 1.56 9.59
N ILE A 19 -8.41 0.63 8.63
CA ILE A 19 -8.90 0.85 7.26
C ILE A 19 -10.42 0.93 7.32
N HIS A 20 -10.98 2.00 6.74
CA HIS A 20 -12.42 2.17 6.65
C HIS A 20 -13.02 1.07 5.75
N PRO A 21 -14.22 0.55 6.04
CA PRO A 21 -14.86 -0.46 5.18
C PRO A 21 -14.92 -0.07 3.69
N ASP A 22 -15.15 1.22 3.40
CA ASP A 22 -15.21 1.74 2.03
C ASP A 22 -13.84 1.83 1.33
N GLN A 23 -12.74 1.63 2.06
CA GLN A 23 -11.38 1.54 1.50
C GLN A 23 -11.02 0.09 1.10
N ASN A 24 -12.00 -0.82 1.10
CA ASN A 24 -11.77 -2.22 0.76
C ASN A 24 -11.55 -2.41 -0.75
N ARG A 25 -10.70 -3.37 -1.11
CA ARG A 25 -10.32 -3.68 -2.50
C ARG A 25 -11.27 -4.70 -3.15
N GLU A 26 -12.35 -5.08 -2.47
CA GLU A 26 -13.27 -6.09 -2.98
C GLU A 26 -14.08 -5.57 -4.17
N MET A 27 -13.70 -6.00 -5.37
CA MET A 27 -14.31 -5.55 -6.63
C MET A 27 -15.84 -5.71 -6.65
N LYS A 28 -16.36 -6.80 -6.06
CA LYS A 28 -17.81 -7.05 -6.04
C LYS A 28 -18.57 -5.97 -5.27
N THR A 29 -18.04 -5.57 -4.11
CA THR A 29 -18.64 -4.53 -3.26
C THR A 29 -18.57 -3.17 -3.95
N ASN A 30 -17.43 -2.85 -4.57
CA ASN A 30 -17.24 -1.57 -5.24
C ASN A 30 -18.15 -1.44 -6.47
N THR A 31 -18.32 -2.50 -7.27
CA THR A 31 -19.28 -2.48 -8.39
C THR A 31 -20.71 -2.28 -7.89
N ARG A 32 -21.11 -2.94 -6.79
CA ARG A 32 -22.46 -2.75 -6.23
C ARG A 32 -22.69 -1.32 -5.75
N ILE A 33 -21.73 -0.73 -5.05
CA ILE A 33 -21.81 0.68 -4.62
C ILE A 33 -22.03 1.62 -5.82
N ILE A 34 -21.30 1.40 -6.92
CA ILE A 34 -21.48 2.22 -8.13
C ILE A 34 -22.89 2.03 -8.71
N LEU A 35 -23.38 0.79 -8.78
CA LEU A 35 -24.73 0.51 -9.26
C LEU A 35 -25.80 1.15 -8.36
N ASP A 36 -25.63 1.10 -7.04
CA ASP A 36 -26.55 1.74 -6.08
C ASP A 36 -26.62 3.25 -6.29
N VAL A 37 -25.48 3.91 -6.57
CA VAL A 37 -25.44 5.35 -6.88
C VAL A 37 -26.16 5.67 -8.19
N LEU A 38 -26.02 4.82 -9.21
CA LEU A 38 -26.71 4.98 -10.50
C LEU A 38 -28.22 4.76 -10.35
N GLU A 39 -28.65 3.73 -9.65
CA GLU A 39 -30.07 3.45 -9.36
C GLU A 39 -30.70 4.57 -8.53
N PHE A 40 -29.96 5.11 -7.55
CA PHE A 40 -30.40 6.27 -6.77
C PHE A 40 -30.61 7.51 -7.63
N TYR A 41 -29.72 7.76 -8.61
CA TYR A 41 -29.86 8.85 -9.57
C TYR A 41 -31.12 8.70 -10.43
N GLU A 42 -31.37 7.50 -10.96
CA GLU A 42 -32.56 7.21 -11.77
C GLU A 42 -33.86 7.49 -11.01
N MET A 43 -33.90 7.19 -9.71
CA MET A 43 -35.05 7.50 -8.85
C MET A 43 -35.15 8.98 -8.45
N HIS A 44 -34.08 9.77 -8.61
CA HIS A 44 -34.03 11.17 -8.17
C HIS A 44 -33.44 12.09 -9.26
N PRO A 45 -34.11 12.23 -10.42
CA PRO A 45 -33.56 12.91 -11.60
C PRO A 45 -33.25 14.40 -11.39
N ASN A 46 -33.79 15.01 -10.34
CA ASN A 46 -33.54 16.43 -9.99
C ASN A 46 -32.28 16.63 -9.15
N ARG A 47 -31.55 15.57 -8.77
CA ARG A 47 -30.30 15.66 -8.01
C ARG A 47 -29.08 15.55 -8.92
N ALA A 48 -28.15 16.49 -8.79
CA ALA A 48 -26.85 16.38 -9.44
C ALA A 48 -25.96 15.38 -8.69
N ILE A 49 -25.32 14.46 -9.43
CA ILE A 49 -24.36 13.49 -8.90
C ILE A 49 -23.09 13.53 -9.76
N ALA A 50 -21.93 13.32 -9.13
CA ALA A 50 -20.64 13.18 -9.81
C ALA A 50 -19.94 11.90 -9.35
N LEU A 51 -19.41 11.14 -10.31
CA LEU A 51 -18.53 10.00 -10.06
C LEU A 51 -17.09 10.39 -10.44
N MET A 52 -16.17 10.27 -9.49
CA MET A 52 -14.76 10.56 -9.70
C MET A 52 -13.94 9.27 -9.71
N PHE A 53 -13.21 9.06 -10.80
CA PHE A 53 -12.29 7.94 -10.94
C PHE A 53 -10.87 8.44 -10.68
N LEU A 54 -10.28 8.00 -9.56
CA LEU A 54 -8.93 8.36 -9.15
C LEU A 54 -8.01 7.16 -9.37
N ASP A 55 -6.85 7.40 -9.98
CA ASP A 55 -5.79 6.42 -10.11
C ASP A 55 -4.47 6.94 -9.54
N ALA A 56 -3.67 6.04 -8.96
CA ALA A 56 -2.37 6.34 -8.38
C ALA A 56 -1.28 5.75 -9.27
N GLN A 57 -0.79 6.55 -10.22
CA GLN A 57 0.23 6.12 -11.17
C GLN A 57 1.48 5.61 -10.43
N LYS A 58 1.83 4.34 -10.68
CA LYS A 58 3.01 3.67 -10.11
C LYS A 58 3.11 3.90 -8.59
N ALA A 59 2.01 3.66 -7.87
CA ALA A 59 1.87 3.99 -6.44
C ALA A 59 3.02 3.46 -5.55
N PHE A 60 3.61 2.30 -5.88
CA PHE A 60 4.75 1.76 -5.13
C PHE A 60 6.07 2.46 -5.46
N ASP A 61 6.31 2.80 -6.74
CA ASP A 61 7.55 3.47 -7.18
C ASP A 61 7.60 4.93 -6.72
N ASN A 62 6.43 5.56 -6.56
CA ASN A 62 6.27 6.97 -6.21
C ASN A 62 6.00 7.20 -4.72
N LEU A 63 6.13 6.17 -3.89
CA LEU A 63 5.83 6.27 -2.46
C LEU A 63 6.86 7.14 -1.72
N ASN A 64 6.39 8.17 -1.01
CA ASN A 64 7.24 8.97 -0.15
C ASN A 64 7.52 8.24 1.18
N TRP A 65 8.75 7.75 1.34
CA TRP A 65 9.16 6.98 2.53
C TRP A 65 9.06 7.75 3.84
N LYS A 66 9.39 9.04 3.85
CA LYS A 66 9.30 9.87 5.06
C LYS A 66 7.84 10.00 5.49
N PHE A 67 6.94 10.22 4.54
CA PHE A 67 5.50 10.24 4.78
C PHE A 67 5.01 8.91 5.35
N LEU A 68 5.35 7.77 4.72
CA LEU A 68 4.95 6.44 5.19
C LEU A 68 5.38 6.19 6.64
N ILE A 69 6.64 6.49 6.97
CA ILE A 69 7.16 6.32 8.34
C ILE A 69 6.42 7.20 9.34
N ASN A 70 6.13 8.46 8.99
CA ASN A 70 5.37 9.36 9.84
C ASN A 70 3.93 8.88 10.05
N GLN A 71 3.27 8.36 9.01
CA GLN A 71 1.93 7.78 9.13
C GLN A 71 1.92 6.56 10.07
N LEU A 72 2.89 5.66 9.94
CA LEU A 72 3.00 4.49 10.83
C LEU A 72 3.22 4.92 12.30
N ILE A 73 4.03 5.97 12.53
CA ILE A 73 4.21 6.55 13.87
C ILE A 73 2.90 7.14 14.40
N GLY A 74 2.17 7.90 13.58
CA GLY A 74 0.90 8.53 13.96
C GLY A 74 -0.20 7.51 14.32
N ILE A 75 -0.24 6.39 13.60
CA ILE A 75 -1.14 5.24 13.86
C ILE A 75 -0.66 4.41 15.07
N LYS A 76 0.42 4.84 15.75
CA LYS A 76 1.02 4.20 16.93
C LYS A 76 1.47 2.75 16.66
N PHE A 77 2.03 2.50 15.48
CA PHE A 77 2.68 1.23 15.22
C PHE A 77 3.82 0.97 16.21
N GLY A 78 3.93 -0.28 16.66
CA GLY A 78 4.93 -0.66 17.65
C GLY A 78 6.37 -0.43 17.16
N LYS A 79 7.23 0.08 18.05
CA LYS A 79 8.64 0.41 17.75
C LYS A 79 9.41 -0.71 17.05
N LYS A 80 9.15 -1.97 17.43
CA LYS A 80 9.76 -3.16 16.78
C LYS A 80 9.40 -3.25 15.30
N LEU A 81 8.12 -3.09 14.95
CA LEU A 81 7.67 -3.18 13.56
C LEU A 81 8.26 -2.05 12.70
N LEU A 82 8.24 -0.84 13.25
CA LEU A 82 8.84 0.33 12.61
C LEU A 82 10.35 0.13 12.40
N GLY A 83 11.04 -0.48 13.37
CA GLY A 83 12.45 -0.85 13.26
C GLY A 83 12.69 -1.81 12.09
N PHE A 84 11.90 -2.89 11.97
CA PHE A 84 12.01 -3.82 10.84
C PHE A 84 11.78 -3.13 9.49
N ILE A 85 10.76 -2.30 9.36
CA ILE A 85 10.48 -1.55 8.13
C ILE A 85 11.67 -0.64 7.80
N LYS A 86 12.17 0.13 8.77
CA LYS A 86 13.35 0.99 8.58
C LYS A 86 14.58 0.19 8.16
N THR A 87 14.77 -1.02 8.69
CA THR A 87 15.90 -1.89 8.32
C THR A 87 15.77 -2.42 6.90
N ILE A 88 14.58 -2.86 6.48
CA ILE A 88 14.33 -3.34 5.10
C ILE A 88 14.62 -2.24 4.09
N TYR A 89 14.27 -0.99 4.41
CA TYR A 89 14.48 0.17 3.54
C TYR A 89 15.78 0.94 3.82
N LYS A 90 16.65 0.45 4.73
CA LYS A 90 18.00 0.97 4.90
C LYS A 90 18.82 0.59 3.65
N THR A 91 19.78 1.42 3.28
CA THR A 91 20.64 1.30 2.07
C THR A 91 20.85 -0.16 1.65
N LEU A 92 20.07 -0.59 0.67
CA LEU A 92 20.18 -1.94 0.12
C LEU A 92 21.36 -1.97 -0.83
N THR A 93 22.20 -2.98 -0.66
CA THR A 93 23.31 -3.27 -1.55
C THR A 93 23.10 -4.63 -2.18
N SER A 94 23.37 -4.76 -3.47
CA SER A 94 23.31 -6.03 -4.20
C SER A 94 24.67 -6.37 -4.78
N LYS A 95 24.86 -7.64 -5.10
CA LYS A 95 25.94 -8.13 -5.96
C LYS A 95 25.29 -8.99 -7.05
N ILE A 96 25.81 -8.90 -8.26
CA ILE A 96 25.31 -9.66 -9.40
C ILE A 96 26.27 -10.83 -9.63
N ILE A 97 25.75 -12.01 -9.95
CA ILE A 97 26.57 -13.15 -10.37
C ILE A 97 26.51 -13.23 -11.90
N ILE A 98 27.67 -13.16 -12.55
CA ILE A 98 27.82 -13.27 -14.00
C ILE A 98 28.80 -14.40 -14.26
N ASN A 99 28.35 -15.47 -14.92
CA ASN A 99 29.17 -16.65 -15.24
C ASN A 99 29.91 -17.28 -14.04
N GLY A 100 29.31 -17.22 -12.85
CA GLY A 100 29.89 -17.76 -11.62
C GLY A 100 30.78 -16.78 -10.86
N GLU A 101 31.14 -15.63 -11.45
CA GLU A 101 31.87 -14.57 -10.78
C GLU A 101 30.92 -13.52 -10.21
N THR A 102 31.27 -12.99 -9.03
CA THR A 102 30.43 -12.02 -8.32
C THR A 102 30.96 -10.62 -8.55
N THR A 103 30.08 -9.69 -8.93
CA THR A 103 30.44 -8.28 -9.10
C THR A 103 30.72 -7.59 -7.77
N ASP A 104 31.29 -6.39 -7.86
CA ASP A 104 31.29 -5.44 -6.77
C ASP A 104 29.88 -5.08 -6.30
N SER A 105 29.82 -4.58 -5.07
CA SER A 105 28.55 -4.24 -4.45
C SER A 105 27.99 -2.96 -5.06
N ILE A 106 26.80 -3.08 -5.64
CA ILE A 106 26.05 -1.95 -6.17
C ILE A 106 25.01 -1.49 -5.16
N ARG A 107 24.85 -0.18 -5.02
CA ARG A 107 23.79 0.41 -4.19
C ARG A 107 22.48 0.40 -4.97
N ILE A 108 21.44 -0.18 -4.38
CA ILE A 108 20.09 -0.11 -4.93
C ILE A 108 19.50 1.27 -4.59
N THR A 109 19.17 2.03 -5.63
CA THR A 109 18.57 3.38 -5.52
C THR A 109 17.06 3.36 -5.75
N LYS A 110 16.58 2.40 -6.54
CA LYS A 110 15.17 2.07 -6.75
C LYS A 110 15.03 0.55 -6.94
N GLY A 111 13.91 0.00 -6.47
CA GLY A 111 13.48 -1.37 -6.72
C GLY A 111 12.06 -1.35 -7.25
#